data_AF-A0A7W0WXY5-F1
#
_entry.id   AF-A0A7W0WXY5-F1
#
_cell.length_a   1.000
_cell.length_b   1.000
_cell.length_c   1.000
_cell.angle_alpha   90.00
_cell.angle_beta   90.00
_cell.angle_gamma   90.00
#
_symmetry.space_group_name_H-M   'P 1'
#
loop_
_entity.id
_entity.type
_entity.pdbx_description
1 polymer ?
#
loop_
_entity_poly.entity_id
_entity_poly.type
_entity_poly.pdbx_seq_one_letter_code
_entity_poly.pdbx_strand_id
1 'polypeptide(L)'
;MNALVSSLLVLTFACTRECPKLQPADPCKDPVVATVADAAAATTSSLYRETLDFVRLGYGDSHDLYVRSLEFQTECLSTSLMQQALRLVPDYNAFEGAKVADGIEKLRGEIMCWQFGREGSPVIYMQIPYWQSQAEKACPALHDKENAPPCPKSDDDRRLTEAEVADLTNRAKTLFRNLHADEIGFHQIATNTMRVWWD
;
A
#
# COMPACT_ATOMS: atom_id res chain seq x y z
N MET A 1 -81.89 11.70 -19.97
CA MET A 1 -81.81 12.69 -18.86
C MET A 1 -80.73 12.20 -17.91
N ASN A 2 -79.60 12.81 -17.58
CA ASN A 2 -78.81 14.01 -17.92
C ASN A 2 -77.35 13.60 -17.57
N ALA A 3 -76.39 13.64 -18.49
CA ALA A 3 -75.44 14.74 -18.76
C ALA A 3 -74.48 15.13 -17.59
N LEU A 4 -73.17 14.92 -17.85
CA LEU A 4 -71.97 15.73 -17.46
C LEU A 4 -71.68 15.89 -15.94
N VAL A 5 -70.46 15.88 -15.40
CA VAL A 5 -69.27 16.72 -15.64
C VAL A 5 -68.09 16.06 -14.87
N SER A 6 -66.98 15.74 -15.52
CA SER A 6 -65.64 16.35 -15.36
C SER A 6 -65.08 16.52 -13.93
N SER A 7 -63.94 15.89 -13.64
CA SER A 7 -62.75 16.56 -13.08
C SER A 7 -61.58 15.59 -12.94
N LEU A 8 -60.64 15.75 -13.87
CA LEU A 8 -59.28 15.22 -13.84
C LEU A 8 -58.49 16.04 -12.81
N LEU A 9 -58.03 15.45 -11.71
CA LEU A 9 -57.11 16.13 -10.79
C LEU A 9 -55.68 15.95 -11.29
N VAL A 10 -55.19 16.93 -12.04
CA VAL A 10 -53.78 17.06 -12.40
C VAL A 10 -53.05 17.63 -11.19
N LEU A 11 -52.22 16.82 -10.53
CA LEU A 11 -51.25 17.30 -9.55
C LEU A 11 -50.04 17.87 -10.28
N THR A 12 -50.11 19.14 -10.66
CA THR A 12 -48.94 19.95 -10.98
C THR A 12 -48.17 20.25 -9.70
N PHE A 13 -47.06 19.56 -9.46
CA PHE A 13 -46.03 20.05 -8.54
C PHE A 13 -45.31 21.22 -9.22
N ALA A 14 -45.73 22.44 -8.88
CA ALA A 14 -44.96 23.64 -9.16
C ALA A 14 -43.69 23.60 -8.30
N CYS A 15 -42.56 23.30 -8.94
CA CYS A 15 -41.23 23.42 -8.37
C CYS A 15 -40.86 24.92 -8.34
N THR A 16 -41.29 25.64 -7.31
CA THR A 16 -40.77 26.99 -7.02
C THR A 16 -39.71 26.86 -5.94
N ARG A 17 -38.49 26.48 -6.35
CA ARG A 17 -37.28 26.87 -5.63
C ARG A 17 -36.54 27.84 -6.52
N GLU A 18 -36.44 29.06 -6.06
CA GLU A 18 -35.58 30.09 -6.61
C GLU A 18 -34.18 29.51 -6.79
N CYS A 19 -33.72 29.41 -8.04
CA CYS A 19 -32.31 29.14 -8.31
C CYS A 19 -31.50 30.29 -7.69
N PRO A 20 -30.51 30.02 -6.82
CA PRO A 20 -29.55 31.05 -6.49
C PRO A 20 -28.91 31.48 -7.80
N LYS A 21 -28.97 32.78 -8.10
CA LYS A 21 -28.27 33.38 -9.24
C LYS A 21 -26.81 32.94 -9.16
N LEU A 22 -26.40 32.00 -10.01
CA LEU A 22 -24.98 31.77 -10.27
C LEU A 22 -24.46 33.11 -10.78
N GLN A 23 -23.60 33.73 -9.98
CA GLN A 23 -22.77 34.81 -10.49
C GLN A 23 -22.00 34.25 -11.70
N PRO A 24 -21.90 34.98 -12.82
CA PRO A 24 -21.06 34.56 -13.93
C PRO A 24 -19.64 34.37 -13.36
N ALA A 25 -19.14 33.14 -13.43
CA ALA A 25 -17.77 32.84 -13.05
C ALA A 25 -16.88 33.73 -13.92
N ASP A 26 -16.09 34.56 -13.25
CA ASP A 26 -15.10 35.44 -13.85
C ASP A 26 -14.13 34.56 -14.66
N PRO A 27 -14.12 34.64 -16.01
CA PRO A 27 -13.31 33.74 -16.84
C PRO A 27 -11.81 34.04 -16.75
N CYS A 28 -11.42 35.00 -15.90
CA CYS A 28 -10.04 35.44 -15.67
C CYS A 28 -9.50 35.04 -14.29
N LYS A 29 -10.01 33.97 -13.67
CA LYS A 29 -9.22 33.26 -12.65
C LYS A 29 -8.40 32.20 -13.36
N ASP A 30 -7.10 32.44 -13.44
CA ASP A 30 -6.10 31.47 -13.88
C ASP A 30 -6.44 30.10 -13.27
N PRO A 31 -6.42 29.01 -14.07
CA PRO A 31 -6.54 27.69 -13.49
C PRO A 31 -5.46 27.58 -12.43
N VAL A 32 -5.84 27.23 -11.20
CA VAL A 32 -4.89 26.89 -10.15
C VAL A 32 -4.10 25.71 -10.70
N VAL A 33 -2.92 26.01 -11.26
CA VAL A 33 -2.01 25.02 -11.80
C VAL A 33 -1.52 24.25 -10.58
N ALA A 34 -2.15 23.11 -10.30
CA ALA A 34 -1.64 22.15 -9.35
C ALA A 34 -0.19 21.92 -9.73
N THR A 35 0.72 22.21 -8.80
CA THR A 35 2.14 22.10 -9.08
C THR A 35 2.48 20.62 -9.29
N VAL A 36 3.60 20.34 -9.96
CA VAL A 36 4.07 18.96 -10.15
C VAL A 36 4.23 18.23 -8.80
N ALA A 37 4.48 18.99 -7.72
CA ALA A 37 4.52 18.48 -6.36
C ALA A 37 3.13 18.07 -5.82
N ASP A 38 2.08 18.84 -6.11
CA ASP A 38 0.69 18.52 -5.71
C ASP A 38 0.17 17.28 -6.43
N ALA A 39 0.48 17.13 -7.71
CA ALA A 39 0.14 15.93 -8.48
C ALA A 39 0.89 14.69 -7.96
N ALA A 40 2.19 14.81 -7.68
CA ALA A 40 2.98 13.70 -7.12
C ALA A 40 2.51 13.29 -5.71
N ALA A 41 2.09 14.25 -4.88
CA ALA A 41 1.50 13.96 -3.56
C ALA A 41 0.14 13.25 -3.67
N ALA A 42 -0.70 13.68 -4.62
CA ALA A 42 -1.99 13.03 -4.88
C ALA A 42 -1.85 11.58 -5.38
N THR A 43 -0.87 11.31 -6.25
CA THR A 43 -0.58 9.95 -6.75
C THR A 43 0.05 9.06 -5.68
N THR A 44 0.95 9.57 -4.84
CA THR A 44 1.44 8.81 -3.68
C THR A 44 0.28 8.45 -2.75
N SER A 45 -0.66 9.37 -2.54
CA SER A 45 -1.86 9.08 -1.74
C SER A 45 -2.81 8.05 -2.37
N SER A 46 -2.86 7.92 -3.70
CA SER A 46 -3.71 6.91 -4.37
C SER A 46 -3.10 5.51 -4.27
N LEU A 47 -1.79 5.37 -4.52
CA LEU A 47 -1.09 4.08 -4.41
C LEU A 47 -1.12 3.50 -3.00
N TYR A 48 -0.92 4.37 -2.01
CA TYR A 48 -1.06 4.00 -0.60
C TYR A 48 -2.46 3.43 -0.34
N ARG A 49 -3.50 4.13 -0.82
CA ARG A 49 -4.89 3.69 -0.65
C ARG A 49 -5.16 2.36 -1.37
N GLU A 50 -4.75 2.23 -2.62
CA GLU A 50 -4.93 1.02 -3.43
C GLU A 50 -4.23 -0.18 -2.80
N THR A 51 -3.01 -0.02 -2.30
CA THR A 51 -2.28 -1.08 -1.60
C THR A 51 -3.04 -1.53 -0.34
N LEU A 52 -3.48 -0.57 0.49
CA LEU A 52 -4.21 -0.89 1.71
C LEU A 52 -5.58 -1.53 1.42
N ASP A 53 -6.27 -1.07 0.38
CA ASP A 53 -7.55 -1.65 -0.05
C ASP A 53 -7.36 -3.06 -0.63
N PHE A 54 -6.26 -3.31 -1.35
CA PHE A 54 -5.90 -4.65 -1.81
C PHE A 54 -5.63 -5.61 -0.65
N VAL A 55 -4.90 -5.16 0.38
CA VAL A 55 -4.68 -5.95 1.60
C VAL A 55 -5.99 -6.21 2.35
N ARG A 56 -6.87 -5.21 2.48
CA ARG A 56 -8.21 -5.39 3.06
C ARG A 56 -9.02 -6.44 2.30
N LEU A 57 -8.97 -6.41 0.98
CA LEU A 57 -9.64 -7.40 0.13
C LEU A 57 -9.06 -8.80 0.36
N GLY A 58 -7.74 -8.93 0.50
CA GLY A 58 -7.09 -10.19 0.86
C GLY A 58 -7.57 -10.77 2.19
N TYR A 59 -7.85 -9.92 3.17
CA TYR A 59 -8.32 -10.27 4.52
C TYR A 59 -9.81 -10.01 4.74
N GLY A 60 -10.63 -10.04 3.68
CA GLY A 60 -11.99 -9.50 3.68
C GLY A 60 -12.90 -9.82 4.86
N ASP A 61 -12.86 -11.03 5.42
CA ASP A 61 -13.66 -11.40 6.61
C ASP A 61 -13.41 -10.50 7.83
N SER A 62 -12.18 -9.99 7.97
CA SER A 62 -11.76 -9.09 9.05
C SER A 62 -12.13 -7.63 8.80
N HIS A 63 -12.74 -7.36 7.65
CA HIS A 63 -13.11 -6.03 7.17
C HIS A 63 -14.56 -5.98 6.63
N ASP A 64 -15.43 -6.87 7.11
CA ASP A 64 -16.85 -6.94 6.72
C ASP A 64 -17.08 -7.13 5.21
N LEU A 65 -16.15 -7.78 4.51
CA LEU A 65 -16.25 -8.10 3.09
C LEU A 65 -16.63 -9.58 2.89
N TYR A 66 -17.44 -9.85 1.87
CA TYR A 66 -17.87 -11.21 1.51
C TYR A 66 -16.78 -12.05 0.84
N VAL A 67 -15.78 -11.39 0.25
CA VAL A 67 -14.71 -12.04 -0.52
C VAL A 67 -13.38 -11.87 0.20
N ARG A 68 -12.56 -12.92 0.15
CA ARG A 68 -11.18 -12.90 0.60
C ARG A 68 -10.30 -13.65 -0.39
N SER A 69 -9.01 -13.30 -0.45
CA SER A 69 -8.02 -14.12 -1.14
C SER A 69 -7.13 -14.81 -0.13
N LEU A 70 -7.00 -16.13 -0.24
CA LEU A 70 -6.00 -16.89 0.52
C LEU A 70 -4.62 -16.82 -0.12
N GLU A 71 -4.55 -16.35 -1.37
CA GLU A 71 -3.34 -16.31 -2.18
C GLU A 71 -3.22 -14.92 -2.81
N PHE A 72 -2.30 -14.11 -2.33
CA PHE A 72 -1.98 -12.82 -2.94
C PHE A 72 -0.59 -12.34 -2.54
N GLN A 73 -0.05 -11.41 -3.31
CA GLN A 73 1.20 -10.73 -2.99
C GLN A 73 1.12 -9.30 -3.51
N THR A 74 1.55 -8.33 -2.70
CA THR A 74 1.67 -6.93 -3.11
C THR A 74 2.91 -6.73 -3.99
N GLU A 75 2.91 -5.61 -4.70
CA GLU A 75 4.15 -5.05 -5.24
C GLU A 75 5.12 -4.64 -4.11
N CYS A 76 6.33 -4.23 -4.50
CA CYS A 76 7.33 -3.68 -3.59
C CYS A 76 6.81 -2.46 -2.83
N LEU A 77 6.83 -2.52 -1.50
CA LEU A 77 6.40 -1.49 -0.57
C LEU A 77 7.60 -0.91 0.19
N SER A 78 7.51 0.37 0.54
CA SER A 78 8.38 0.99 1.55
C SER A 78 8.09 0.41 2.93
N THR A 79 9.02 0.58 3.87
CA THR A 79 8.81 0.15 5.26
C THR A 79 7.58 0.84 5.87
N SER A 80 7.34 2.10 5.52
CA SER A 80 6.18 2.87 6.01
C SER A 80 4.84 2.33 5.50
N LEU A 81 4.75 2.00 4.22
CA LEU A 81 3.51 1.44 3.65
C LEU A 81 3.29 0.00 4.11
N MET A 82 4.37 -0.80 4.19
CA MET A 82 4.34 -2.15 4.75
C MET A 82 3.80 -2.17 6.19
N GLN A 83 4.26 -1.25 7.03
CA GLN A 83 3.79 -1.10 8.40
C GLN A 83 2.29 -0.76 8.49
N GLN A 84 1.77 0.03 7.56
CA GLN A 84 0.34 0.32 7.51
C GLN A 84 -0.45 -0.91 7.05
N ALA A 85 0.03 -1.62 6.03
CA ALA A 85 -0.57 -2.85 5.54
C ALA A 85 -0.65 -3.93 6.63
N LEU A 86 0.45 -4.20 7.34
CA LEU A 86 0.51 -5.20 8.42
C LEU A 86 -0.47 -4.92 9.56
N ARG A 87 -0.72 -3.64 9.88
CA ARG A 87 -1.67 -3.24 10.95
C ARG A 87 -3.14 -3.42 10.57
N LEU A 88 -3.44 -3.65 9.29
CA LEU A 88 -4.80 -4.00 8.87
C LEU A 88 -5.14 -5.46 9.18
N VAL A 89 -4.13 -6.30 9.29
CA VAL A 89 -4.28 -7.74 9.42
C VAL A 89 -4.56 -8.07 10.88
N PRO A 90 -5.64 -8.81 11.20
CA PRO A 90 -5.89 -9.26 12.56
C PRO A 90 -4.79 -10.22 13.02
N ASP A 91 -4.72 -10.45 14.32
CA ASP A 91 -3.86 -11.50 14.86
C ASP A 91 -4.31 -12.86 14.32
N TYR A 92 -3.34 -13.65 13.84
CA TYR A 92 -3.56 -14.94 13.22
C TYR A 92 -2.50 -15.92 13.74
N ASN A 93 -2.93 -16.86 14.57
CA ASN A 93 -2.02 -17.76 15.29
C ASN A 93 -0.92 -16.99 16.04
N ALA A 94 0.34 -17.15 15.66
CA ALA A 94 1.46 -16.44 16.26
C ALA A 94 1.81 -15.11 15.55
N PHE A 95 1.16 -14.82 14.42
CA PHE A 95 1.31 -13.56 13.71
C PHE A 95 0.50 -12.47 14.41
N GLU A 96 1.21 -11.44 14.90
CA GLU A 96 0.61 -10.25 15.52
C GLU A 96 0.95 -9.01 14.67
N GLY A 97 0.02 -8.59 13.81
CA GLY A 97 0.29 -7.62 12.73
C GLY A 97 0.92 -6.30 13.23
N ALA A 98 0.46 -5.79 14.37
CA ALA A 98 1.02 -4.59 14.99
C ALA A 98 2.48 -4.80 15.47
N LYS A 99 2.78 -5.93 16.12
CA LYS A 99 4.14 -6.24 16.59
C LYS A 99 5.10 -6.47 15.43
N VAL A 100 4.64 -7.12 14.36
CA VAL A 100 5.45 -7.31 13.15
C VAL A 100 5.73 -5.97 12.49
N ALA A 101 4.73 -5.10 12.36
CA ALA A 101 4.92 -3.74 11.85
C ALA A 101 5.97 -2.94 12.64
N ASP A 102 5.90 -2.98 13.97
CA ASP A 102 6.88 -2.30 14.81
C ASP A 102 8.27 -2.95 14.73
N GLY A 103 8.32 -4.28 14.55
CA GLY A 103 9.56 -5.04 14.43
C GLY A 103 10.36 -4.70 13.17
N ILE A 104 9.70 -4.60 12.01
CA ILE A 104 10.37 -4.34 10.73
C ILE A 104 11.00 -2.95 10.63
N GLU A 105 10.62 -2.02 11.51
CA GLU A 105 11.26 -0.70 11.64
C GLU A 105 12.78 -0.81 11.84
N LYS A 106 13.24 -1.86 12.52
CA LYS A 106 14.66 -2.10 12.81
C LYS A 106 15.52 -2.37 11.57
N LEU A 107 14.88 -2.59 10.41
CA LEU A 107 15.52 -2.85 9.13
C LEU A 107 15.25 -1.74 8.11
N ARG A 108 14.57 -0.66 8.53
CA ARG A 108 14.22 0.47 7.66
C ARG A 108 15.45 1.01 6.95
N GLY A 109 15.33 1.22 5.64
CA GLY A 109 16.39 1.82 4.86
C GLY A 109 17.55 0.88 4.50
N GLU A 110 17.63 -0.31 5.10
CA GLU A 110 18.70 -1.28 4.85
C GLU A 110 18.35 -2.33 3.81
N ILE A 111 17.06 -2.62 3.66
CA ILE A 111 16.55 -3.54 2.66
C ILE A 111 16.18 -2.81 1.37
N MET A 112 15.94 -3.53 0.29
CA MET A 112 15.45 -2.93 -0.96
C MET A 112 13.96 -2.61 -0.86
N CYS A 113 13.12 -3.61 -0.66
CA CYS A 113 11.67 -3.40 -0.51
C CYS A 113 11.03 -4.55 0.27
N TRP A 114 9.81 -4.31 0.76
CA TRP A 114 8.95 -5.34 1.33
C TRP A 114 7.89 -5.76 0.33
N GLN A 115 7.43 -7.00 0.40
CA GLN A 115 6.16 -7.39 -0.18
C GLN A 115 5.37 -8.13 0.89
N PHE A 116 4.09 -7.81 0.99
CA PHE A 116 3.18 -8.52 1.87
C PHE A 116 2.32 -9.46 1.05
N GLY A 117 1.99 -10.62 1.58
CA GLY A 117 1.12 -11.54 0.90
C GLY A 117 0.45 -12.50 1.85
N ARG A 118 -0.20 -13.47 1.21
CA ARG A 118 -0.81 -14.61 1.86
C ARG A 118 -0.58 -15.85 1.01
N GLU A 119 -0.17 -16.93 1.66
CA GLU A 119 -0.05 -18.28 1.09
C GLU A 119 -0.82 -19.23 2.04
N GLY A 120 -2.14 -19.10 2.07
CA GLY A 120 -3.02 -19.63 3.13
C GLY A 120 -2.93 -18.84 4.45
N SER A 121 -1.71 -18.49 4.84
CA SER A 121 -1.36 -17.73 6.04
C SER A 121 -0.50 -16.49 5.69
N PRO A 122 -0.32 -15.52 6.62
CA PRO A 122 0.46 -14.31 6.35
C PRO A 122 1.89 -14.65 5.90
N VAL A 123 2.36 -13.98 4.85
CA VAL A 123 3.74 -14.10 4.36
C VAL A 123 4.34 -12.72 4.09
N ILE A 124 5.62 -12.56 4.45
CA ILE A 124 6.42 -11.39 4.12
C ILE A 124 7.56 -11.84 3.22
N TYR A 125 7.78 -11.08 2.15
CA TYR A 125 8.99 -11.17 1.34
C TYR A 125 9.83 -9.92 1.55
N MET A 126 11.11 -10.13 1.85
CA MET A 126 12.07 -9.07 2.10
C MET A 126 13.17 -9.15 1.05
N GLN A 127 13.25 -8.15 0.18
CA GLN A 127 14.27 -8.13 -0.86
C GLN A 127 15.58 -7.55 -0.29
N ILE A 128 16.63 -8.36 -0.29
CA ILE A 128 17.98 -7.95 0.10
C ILE A 128 18.62 -7.19 -1.06
N PRO A 129 19.14 -5.98 -0.83
CA PRO A 129 19.84 -5.22 -1.86
C PRO A 129 21.14 -5.92 -2.23
N TYR A 130 21.50 -5.88 -3.51
CA TYR A 130 22.79 -6.33 -4.01
C TYR A 130 23.78 -5.16 -4.07
N TRP A 131 23.29 -3.97 -4.44
CA TRP A 131 24.03 -2.70 -4.47
C TRP A 131 23.54 -1.76 -3.37
N GLN A 132 24.42 -0.88 -2.88
CA GLN A 132 24.04 0.11 -1.87
C GLN A 132 22.94 1.06 -2.35
N SER A 133 22.96 1.43 -3.63
CA SER A 133 21.94 2.27 -4.27
C SER A 133 20.53 1.67 -4.30
N GLN A 134 20.41 0.35 -4.10
CA GLN A 134 19.11 -0.35 -4.09
C GLN A 134 18.45 -0.33 -2.72
N ALA A 135 19.17 0.01 -1.66
CA ALA A 135 18.58 0.07 -0.33
C ALA A 135 17.56 1.21 -0.26
N GLU A 136 16.46 1.01 0.47
CA GLU A 136 15.35 1.95 0.61
C GLU A 136 15.85 3.36 0.99
N LYS A 137 16.89 3.46 1.83
CA LYS A 137 17.49 4.76 2.22
C LYS A 137 18.12 5.52 1.05
N ALA A 138 18.70 4.79 0.09
CA ALA A 138 19.36 5.36 -1.07
C ALA A 138 18.35 5.65 -2.19
N CYS A 139 17.18 5.01 -2.15
CA CYS A 139 16.16 5.14 -3.17
C CYS A 139 14.72 5.20 -2.65
N PRO A 140 14.34 6.23 -1.86
CA PRO A 140 12.98 6.32 -1.33
C PRO A 140 11.91 6.44 -2.42
N ALA A 141 12.26 7.08 -3.54
CA ALA A 141 11.33 7.34 -4.63
C ALA A 141 10.72 6.07 -5.21
N LEU A 142 11.50 4.97 -5.29
CA LEU A 142 11.09 3.72 -5.95
C LEU A 142 9.98 2.98 -5.22
N HIS A 143 9.72 3.31 -3.96
CA HIS A 143 8.82 2.56 -3.09
C HIS A 143 7.50 3.28 -2.77
N ASP A 144 7.40 4.57 -3.09
CA ASP A 144 6.25 5.42 -2.73
C ASP A 144 5.58 6.08 -3.95
N LYS A 145 6.06 5.84 -5.18
CA LYS A 145 5.57 6.50 -6.40
C LYS A 145 5.52 5.58 -7.63
N GLU A 146 4.37 5.57 -8.28
CA GLU A 146 4.21 5.07 -9.65
C GLU A 146 5.06 5.97 -10.58
N ASN A 147 5.88 5.35 -11.43
CA ASN A 147 6.84 6.04 -12.30
C ASN A 147 7.96 6.79 -11.56
N ALA A 148 8.37 6.31 -10.39
CA ALA A 148 9.55 6.84 -9.72
C ALA A 148 10.76 6.86 -10.65
N PRO A 149 11.55 7.96 -10.69
CA PRO A 149 12.80 7.96 -11.42
C PRO A 149 13.71 6.85 -10.87
N PRO A 150 14.54 6.24 -11.72
CA PRO A 150 15.50 5.25 -11.26
C PRO A 150 16.39 5.85 -10.17
N CYS A 151 16.79 5.00 -9.22
CA CYS A 151 17.64 5.40 -8.11
C CYS A 151 18.87 6.17 -8.62
N PRO A 152 19.19 7.33 -8.04
CA PRO A 152 20.38 8.06 -8.44
C PRO A 152 21.60 7.18 -8.18
N LYS A 153 22.38 6.93 -9.23
CA LYS A 153 23.67 6.24 -9.10
C LYS A 153 24.65 7.22 -8.46
N SER A 154 25.15 6.86 -7.29
CA SER A 154 26.29 7.55 -6.69
C SER A 154 27.57 7.08 -7.36
N ASP A 155 28.56 7.96 -7.53
CA ASP A 155 29.91 7.55 -7.95
C ASP A 155 30.56 6.59 -6.93
N ASP A 156 30.08 6.62 -5.67
CA ASP A 156 30.50 5.73 -4.59
C ASP A 156 29.62 4.47 -4.46
N ASP A 157 28.70 4.21 -5.41
CA ASP A 157 27.85 3.02 -5.35
C ASP A 157 28.68 1.74 -5.50
N ARG A 158 28.57 0.86 -4.50
CA ARG A 158 29.28 -0.42 -4.49
C ARG A 158 28.33 -1.57 -4.17
N ARG A 159 28.76 -2.75 -4.60
CA ARG A 159 28.13 -4.00 -4.21
C ARG A 159 28.27 -4.20 -2.70
N LEU A 160 27.23 -4.74 -2.07
CA LEU A 160 27.34 -5.23 -0.71
C LEU A 160 28.27 -6.44 -0.66
N THR A 161 29.14 -6.45 0.35
CA THR A 161 30.00 -7.59 0.62
C THR A 161 29.17 -8.76 1.15
N GLU A 162 29.69 -9.98 1.01
CA GLU A 162 29.02 -11.18 1.54
C GLU A 162 28.80 -11.10 3.06
N ALA A 163 29.74 -10.46 3.78
CA ALA A 163 29.63 -10.24 5.22
C ALA A 163 28.47 -9.27 5.56
N GLU A 164 28.27 -8.20 4.80
CA GLU A 164 27.15 -7.27 5.00
C GLU A 164 25.80 -7.93 4.71
N VAL A 165 25.72 -8.72 3.62
CA VAL A 165 24.53 -9.49 3.29
C VAL A 165 24.22 -10.53 4.36
N ALA A 166 25.24 -11.23 4.86
CA ALA A 166 25.10 -12.21 5.93
C ALA A 166 24.66 -11.57 7.24
N ASP A 167 25.22 -10.42 7.62
CA ASP A 167 24.81 -9.67 8.81
C ASP A 167 23.34 -9.25 8.73
N LEU A 168 22.93 -8.60 7.64
CA LEU A 168 21.53 -8.18 7.44
C LEU A 168 20.57 -9.38 7.48
N THR A 169 20.94 -10.47 6.81
CA THR A 169 20.15 -11.71 6.81
C THR A 169 20.03 -12.31 8.22
N ASN A 170 21.11 -12.33 8.99
CA ASN A 170 21.11 -12.88 10.35
C ASN A 170 20.30 -12.02 11.32
N ARG A 171 20.40 -10.68 11.22
CA ARG A 171 19.56 -9.76 11.98
C ARG A 171 18.08 -9.95 11.64
N ALA A 172 17.75 -10.07 10.36
CA ALA A 172 16.36 -10.28 9.93
C ALA A 172 15.82 -11.65 10.39
N LYS A 173 16.60 -12.72 10.27
CA LYS A 173 16.23 -14.04 10.84
C LYS A 173 15.98 -13.97 12.34
N THR A 174 16.85 -13.28 13.08
CA THR A 174 16.71 -13.12 14.52
C THR A 174 15.46 -12.32 14.87
N LEU A 175 15.21 -11.24 14.15
CA LEU A 175 13.99 -10.44 14.28
C LEU A 175 12.74 -11.29 14.09
N PHE A 176 12.63 -12.01 12.98
CA PHE A 176 11.41 -12.76 12.66
C PHE A 176 11.22 -14.01 13.55
N ARG A 177 12.29 -14.63 14.04
CA ARG A 177 12.18 -15.67 15.08
C ARG A 177 11.61 -15.11 16.39
N ASN A 178 12.04 -13.92 16.79
CA ASN A 178 11.51 -13.25 17.98
C ASN A 178 10.05 -12.78 17.78
N LEU A 179 9.59 -12.69 16.53
CA LEU A 179 8.21 -12.43 16.14
C LEU A 179 7.46 -13.73 15.78
N HIS A 180 7.98 -14.88 16.23
CA HIS A 180 7.34 -16.18 16.12
C HIS A 180 7.01 -16.63 14.69
N ALA A 181 7.80 -16.24 13.69
CA ALA A 181 7.69 -16.81 12.36
C ALA A 181 8.16 -18.28 12.35
N ASP A 182 7.36 -19.15 11.73
CA ASP A 182 7.62 -20.59 11.65
C ASP A 182 8.65 -20.93 10.57
N GLU A 183 8.51 -20.31 9.40
CA GLU A 183 9.42 -20.52 8.28
C GLU A 183 10.16 -19.23 7.92
N ILE A 184 11.49 -19.31 7.89
CA ILE A 184 12.35 -18.21 7.45
C ILE A 184 13.42 -18.77 6.53
N GLY A 185 13.38 -18.39 5.25
CA GLY A 185 14.31 -18.89 4.25
C GLY A 185 14.42 -17.96 3.05
N PHE A 186 15.34 -18.27 2.14
CA PHE A 186 15.36 -17.59 0.85
C PHE A 186 14.30 -18.22 -0.07
N HIS A 187 13.66 -17.37 -0.86
CA HIS A 187 12.76 -17.79 -1.91
C HIS A 187 13.54 -18.64 -2.92
N GLN A 188 12.97 -19.76 -3.36
CA GLN A 188 13.67 -20.75 -4.18
C GLN A 188 14.12 -20.19 -5.54
N ILE A 189 13.29 -19.31 -6.12
CA ILE A 189 13.55 -18.66 -7.41
C ILE A 189 14.30 -17.32 -7.23
N ALA A 190 13.77 -16.40 -6.42
CA ALA A 190 14.40 -15.11 -6.14
C ALA A 190 15.41 -15.23 -4.98
N THR A 191 16.65 -15.58 -5.29
CA THR A 191 17.69 -15.91 -4.30
C THR A 191 18.12 -14.75 -3.40
N ASN A 192 17.80 -13.50 -3.77
CA ASN A 192 18.01 -12.32 -2.92
C ASN A 192 16.77 -11.96 -2.09
N THR A 193 15.70 -12.75 -2.15
CA THR A 193 14.44 -12.47 -1.45
C THR A 193 14.26 -13.45 -0.31
N MET A 194 14.13 -12.94 0.91
CA MET A 194 13.84 -13.76 2.07
C MET A 194 12.33 -13.89 2.24
N ARG A 195 11.80 -15.11 2.29
CA ARG A 195 10.40 -15.44 2.59
C ARG A 195 10.28 -15.75 4.08
N VAL A 196 9.28 -15.14 4.70
CA VAL A 196 8.94 -15.29 6.12
C VAL A 196 7.46 -15.63 6.21
N TRP A 197 7.13 -16.77 6.79
CA TRP A 197 5.75 -17.28 6.85
C TRP A 197 5.40 -17.72 8.26
N TRP A 198 4.14 -17.53 8.62
CA TRP A 198 3.55 -17.91 9.91
C TRP A 198 2.45 -18.93 9.66
N ASP A 199 2.39 -20.00 10.46
CA ASP A 199 1.28 -20.96 10.41
C ASP A 199 0.10 -20.48 11.20
#